data_AF-A0A5C4Y473-F1
#
_entry.id   AF-A0A5C4Y473-F1
#
_cell.length_a   1.000
_cell.length_b   1.000
_cell.length_c   1.000
_cell.angle_alpha   90.00
_cell.angle_beta   90.00
_cell.angle_gamma   90.00
#
_symmetry.space_group_name_H-M   'P 1'
#
loop_
_entity.id
_entity.type
_entity.pdbx_description
1 polymer ?
#
loop_
_entity_poly.entity_id
_entity_poly.type
_entity_poly.pdbx_seq_one_letter_code
_entity_poly.pdbx_strand_id
1 'polypeptide(L)'
;MQDRSTPRNIRRTWKVDVYGTWGDGPSATVYLGSHTVTLCADGSGAKTAEIDGEAQGALNRVVGYLADRDNIVTLLSEERLPASQPLPAPVIGKARACALHKIMGLAGLPHAQHYALSAAALGEPWPLSTLADLTEGEAQTVWGHLCRLYPKAREVAAQLQRRRPAQAAA
;
A
#
# COMPACT_ATOMS: atom_id res chain seq x y z
N MET A 1 -23.53 -25.21 4.52
CA MET A 1 -22.52 -25.26 3.45
C MET A 1 -21.89 -23.87 3.37
N GLN A 2 -20.74 -23.67 4.03
CA GLN A 2 -20.06 -22.36 4.01
C GLN A 2 -19.42 -22.20 2.62
N ASP A 3 -19.93 -21.25 1.85
CA ASP A 3 -19.33 -20.86 0.58
C ASP A 3 -17.88 -20.41 0.85
N ARG A 4 -16.93 -21.21 0.37
CA ARG A 4 -15.48 -20.96 0.49
C ARG A 4 -15.00 -20.00 -0.60
N SER A 5 -15.86 -19.09 -1.04
CA SER A 5 -15.46 -18.03 -1.96
C SER A 5 -14.45 -17.13 -1.24
N THR A 6 -13.33 -16.85 -1.92
CA THR A 6 -12.27 -15.98 -1.39
C THR A 6 -12.90 -14.69 -0.88
N PRO A 7 -12.63 -14.24 0.36
CA PRO A 7 -13.19 -12.99 0.86
C PRO A 7 -12.84 -11.84 -0.09
N ARG A 8 -13.87 -11.09 -0.51
CA ARG A 8 -13.81 -9.97 -1.45
C ARG A 8 -14.60 -8.81 -0.89
N ASN A 9 -14.22 -7.59 -1.25
CA ASN A 9 -14.85 -6.34 -0.81
C ASN A 9 -15.09 -6.29 0.70
N ILE A 10 -14.08 -6.72 1.47
CA ILE A 10 -14.15 -6.72 2.93
C ILE A 10 -12.93 -6.03 3.50
N ARG A 11 -13.17 -5.13 4.43
CA ARG A 11 -12.16 -4.51 5.28
C ARG A 11 -12.48 -4.87 6.72
N ARG A 12 -11.46 -5.31 7.45
CA ARG A 12 -11.55 -5.57 8.88
C ARG A 12 -10.39 -4.90 9.58
N THR A 13 -10.70 -4.25 10.69
CA THR A 13 -9.71 -3.63 11.56
C THR A 13 -9.85 -4.20 12.96
N TRP A 14 -8.73 -4.60 13.55
CA TRP A 14 -8.64 -5.13 14.90
C TRP A 14 -7.67 -4.29 15.73
N LYS A 15 -7.93 -4.24 17.03
CA LYS A 15 -6.93 -3.93 18.05
C LYS A 15 -6.30 -5.25 18.47
N VAL A 16 -4.98 -5.29 18.50
CA VAL A 16 -4.20 -6.44 18.96
C VAL A 16 -3.37 -6.00 20.16
N ASP A 17 -3.73 -6.48 21.34
CA ASP A 17 -2.96 -6.29 22.57
C ASP A 17 -1.94 -7.44 22.66
N VAL A 18 -0.66 -7.09 22.70
CA VAL A 18 0.48 -8.01 22.63
C VAL A 18 1.01 -8.27 24.01
N TYR A 19 1.21 -9.55 24.32
CA TYR A 19 1.81 -10.01 25.57
C TYR A 19 3.07 -10.83 25.27
N GLY A 20 4.01 -10.78 26.20
CA GLY A 20 5.22 -11.60 26.16
C GLY A 20 5.46 -12.29 27.49
N THR A 21 6.31 -13.31 27.48
CA THR A 21 6.72 -14.01 28.70
C THR A 21 7.85 -13.27 29.39
N TRP A 22 7.83 -13.23 30.72
CA TRP A 22 8.91 -12.71 31.55
C TRP A 22 9.61 -13.82 32.33
N GLY A 23 10.92 -13.97 32.11
CA GLY A 23 11.75 -15.02 32.70
C GLY A 23 11.65 -16.37 31.96
N ASP A 24 12.18 -17.42 32.59
CA ASP A 24 12.30 -18.76 31.98
C ASP A 24 11.02 -19.60 32.04
N GLY A 25 9.89 -19.02 32.50
CA GLY A 25 8.64 -19.76 32.72
C GLY A 25 7.41 -19.06 32.12
N PRO A 26 6.37 -19.81 31.73
CA PRO A 26 5.13 -19.26 31.18
C PRO A 26 4.23 -18.57 32.23
N SER A 27 4.66 -18.48 33.48
CA SER A 27 3.83 -18.04 34.62
C SER A 27 3.66 -16.52 34.74
N ALA A 28 4.47 -15.72 34.02
CA ALA A 28 4.37 -14.27 34.04
C ALA A 28 4.24 -13.73 32.61
N THR A 29 3.06 -13.21 32.29
CA THR A 29 2.80 -12.50 31.04
C THR A 29 2.92 -11.00 31.29
N VAL A 30 3.69 -10.30 30.45
CA VAL A 30 3.86 -8.85 30.48
C VAL A 30 3.20 -8.25 29.26
N TYR A 31 2.46 -7.17 29.47
CA TYR A 31 1.89 -6.39 28.38
C TYR A 31 2.99 -5.63 27.64
N LEU A 32 3.15 -5.90 26.35
CA LEU A 32 4.19 -5.33 25.50
C LEU A 32 3.69 -4.11 24.70
N GLY A 33 2.39 -4.02 24.44
CA GLY A 33 1.79 -2.90 23.72
C GLY A 33 0.52 -3.28 22.97
N SER A 34 0.00 -2.33 22.20
CA SER A 34 -1.18 -2.54 21.35
C SER A 34 -0.92 -2.04 19.94
N HIS A 35 -1.43 -2.77 18.95
CA HIS A 35 -1.38 -2.38 17.54
C HIS A 35 -2.79 -2.35 16.94
N THR A 36 -2.97 -1.49 15.94
CA THR A 36 -4.16 -1.49 15.08
C THR A 36 -3.82 -2.20 13.78
N VAL A 37 -4.47 -3.33 13.53
CA VAL A 37 -4.23 -4.16 12.35
C VAL A 37 -5.43 -4.04 11.42
N THR A 38 -5.20 -3.72 10.15
CA THR A 38 -6.25 -3.69 9.13
C THR A 38 -5.92 -4.70 8.02
N LEU A 39 -6.88 -5.54 7.65
CA LEU A 39 -6.84 -6.37 6.44
C LEU A 39 -7.95 -5.94 5.50
N CYS A 40 -7.58 -5.73 4.24
CA CYS A 40 -8.52 -5.49 3.15
C CYS A 40 -8.40 -6.62 2.14
N ALA A 41 -9.55 -7.05 1.61
CA ALA A 41 -9.62 -7.80 0.37
C ALA A 41 -10.47 -7.00 -0.61
N ASP A 42 -9.91 -6.66 -1.77
CA ASP A 42 -10.59 -5.86 -2.78
C ASP A 42 -11.62 -6.68 -3.58
N GLY A 43 -12.22 -6.07 -4.61
CA GLY A 43 -13.22 -6.73 -5.46
C GLY A 43 -12.67 -7.89 -6.29
N SER A 44 -11.36 -7.91 -6.54
CA SER A 44 -10.68 -9.03 -7.20
C SER A 44 -10.31 -10.15 -6.22
N GLY A 45 -10.29 -9.85 -4.93
CA GLY A 45 -9.82 -10.71 -3.85
C GLY A 45 -8.33 -10.55 -3.55
N ALA A 46 -7.67 -9.54 -4.12
CA ALA A 46 -6.32 -9.17 -3.74
C ALA A 46 -6.33 -8.61 -2.33
N LYS A 47 -5.38 -9.06 -1.51
CA LYS A 47 -5.32 -8.77 -0.08
C LYS A 47 -4.22 -7.77 0.21
N THR A 48 -4.57 -6.73 0.94
CA THR A 48 -3.61 -5.76 1.48
C THR A 48 -3.75 -5.70 3.00
N ALA A 49 -2.71 -5.23 3.67
CA ALA A 49 -2.73 -5.12 5.11
C ALA A 49 -1.96 -3.92 5.61
N GLU A 50 -2.37 -3.42 6.76
CA GLU A 50 -1.76 -2.30 7.46
C GLU A 50 -1.58 -2.65 8.94
N ILE A 51 -0.49 -2.19 9.54
CA ILE A 51 -0.26 -2.21 10.98
C ILE A 51 0.01 -0.76 11.40
N ASP A 52 -0.78 -0.24 12.33
CA ASP A 52 -0.73 1.16 12.79
C ASP A 52 -0.79 2.18 11.64
N GLY A 53 -1.54 1.83 10.58
CA GLY A 53 -1.68 2.66 9.37
C GLY A 53 -0.54 2.53 8.36
N GLU A 54 0.49 1.73 8.64
CA GLU A 54 1.57 1.47 7.69
C GLU A 54 1.30 0.24 6.83
N ALA A 55 1.33 0.42 5.51
CA ALA A 55 1.15 -0.66 4.53
C ALA A 55 2.23 -1.72 4.66
N GLN A 56 1.81 -2.98 4.79
CA GLN A 56 2.70 -4.13 4.95
C GLN A 56 2.95 -4.81 3.60
N GLY A 57 4.22 -4.97 3.23
CA GLY A 57 4.60 -5.67 1.99
C GLY A 57 4.40 -7.19 2.03
N ALA A 58 4.21 -7.77 3.22
CA ALA A 58 3.97 -9.21 3.40
C ALA A 58 2.85 -9.44 4.41
N LEU A 59 1.83 -10.22 4.01
CA LEU A 59 0.67 -10.54 4.86
C LEU A 59 1.02 -11.43 6.06
N ASN A 60 2.11 -12.20 5.98
CA ASN A 60 2.49 -13.16 7.02
C ASN A 60 2.70 -12.49 8.38
N ARG A 61 3.25 -11.28 8.41
CA ARG A 61 3.45 -10.53 9.65
C ARG A 61 2.12 -10.19 10.34
N VAL A 62 1.16 -9.76 9.54
CA VAL A 62 -0.19 -9.39 10.00
C VAL A 62 -0.96 -10.62 10.48
N VAL A 63 -0.87 -11.73 9.74
CA VAL A 63 -1.43 -13.01 10.18
C VAL A 63 -0.78 -13.46 11.48
N GLY A 64 0.53 -13.25 11.67
CA GLY A 64 1.23 -13.52 12.92
C GLY A 64 0.58 -12.80 14.11
N TYR A 65 0.36 -11.48 14.01
CA TYR A 65 -0.32 -10.71 15.07
C TYR A 65 -1.71 -11.24 15.40
N LEU A 66 -2.48 -11.64 14.39
CA LEU A 66 -3.88 -12.08 14.56
C LEU A 66 -4.02 -13.55 14.98
N ALA A 67 -3.03 -14.40 14.68
CA ALA A 67 -3.07 -15.83 14.93
C ALA A 67 -2.27 -16.25 16.19
N ASP A 68 -1.46 -15.35 16.73
CA ASP A 68 -0.78 -15.57 18.00
C ASP A 68 -1.82 -15.72 19.12
N ARG A 69 -1.68 -16.81 19.89
CA ARG A 69 -2.62 -17.17 20.95
C ARG A 69 -2.42 -16.34 22.21
N ASP A 70 -1.24 -15.76 22.37
CA ASP A 70 -0.92 -14.93 23.52
C ASP A 70 -1.44 -13.48 23.34
N ASN A 71 -1.83 -13.13 22.11
CA ASN A 71 -2.41 -11.83 21.81
C ASN A 71 -3.92 -11.81 22.08
N ILE A 72 -4.39 -10.70 22.66
CA ILE A 72 -5.81 -10.41 22.77
C ILE A 72 -6.24 -9.61 21.55
N VAL A 73 -7.05 -10.22 20.69
CA VAL A 73 -7.54 -9.61 19.45
C VAL A 73 -8.98 -9.15 19.61
N THR A 74 -9.21 -7.85 19.48
CA THR A 74 -10.55 -7.23 19.52
C THR A 74 -10.88 -6.68 18.15
N LEU A 75 -11.98 -7.13 17.53
CA LEU A 75 -12.48 -6.53 16.28
C LEU A 75 -13.00 -5.12 16.57
N LEU A 76 -12.41 -4.11 15.92
CA LEU A 76 -12.84 -2.71 16.03
C LEU A 76 -13.88 -2.35 14.98
N SER A 77 -13.67 -2.80 13.74
CA SER A 77 -14.60 -2.55 12.65
C SER A 77 -14.55 -3.64 11.59
N GLU A 78 -15.69 -3.91 10.98
CA GLU A 78 -15.83 -4.72 9.77
C GLU A 78 -16.71 -3.95 8.80
N GLU A 79 -16.19 -3.71 7.61
CA GLU A 79 -16.91 -3.10 6.50
C GLU A 79 -16.96 -4.11 5.35
N ARG A 80 -18.17 -4.39 4.88
CA ARG A 80 -18.39 -5.20 3.67
C ARG A 80 -19.07 -4.31 2.65
N LEU A 81 -18.41 -4.11 1.51
CA LEU A 81 -19.07 -3.43 0.40
C LEU A 81 -19.81 -4.46 -0.47
N PRO A 82 -21.02 -4.12 -0.98
CA PRO A 82 -21.69 -4.95 -1.96
C PRO A 82 -20.79 -5.12 -3.19
N ALA A 83 -20.85 -6.30 -3.83
CA ALA A 83 -19.99 -6.64 -4.98
C ALA A 83 -20.02 -5.60 -6.13
N SER A 84 -21.08 -4.80 -6.19
CA SER A 84 -21.31 -3.73 -7.17
C SER A 84 -20.62 -2.40 -6.86
N GLN A 85 -20.00 -2.25 -5.67
CA GLN A 85 -19.22 -1.08 -5.28
C GLN A 85 -17.84 -1.56 -4.80
N PRO A 86 -16.82 -1.59 -5.68
CA PRO A 86 -15.46 -1.82 -5.23
C PRO A 86 -15.03 -0.69 -4.29
N LEU A 87 -14.36 -1.05 -3.19
CA LEU A 87 -13.69 -0.06 -2.33
C LEU A 87 -12.78 0.81 -3.22
N PRO A 88 -12.78 2.15 -3.07
CA PRO A 88 -11.84 2.98 -3.80
C PRO A 88 -10.43 2.48 -3.46
N ALA A 89 -9.69 2.05 -4.48
CA ALA A 89 -8.34 1.54 -4.27
C ALA A 89 -7.48 2.66 -3.66
N PRO A 90 -6.60 2.34 -2.69
CA PRO A 90 -5.74 3.33 -2.07
C PRO A 90 -4.89 4.03 -3.13
N VAL A 91 -4.84 5.36 -3.05
CA VAL A 91 -4.08 6.21 -3.96
C VAL A 91 -2.63 6.35 -3.49
N ILE A 92 -1.70 6.61 -4.41
CA ILE A 92 -0.26 6.70 -4.12
C ILE A 92 0.11 7.93 -3.27
N GLY A 93 -0.75 8.95 -3.27
CA GLY A 93 -0.57 10.18 -2.50
C GLY A 93 0.58 11.07 -2.97
N LYS A 94 0.71 12.23 -2.32
CA LYS A 94 1.62 13.32 -2.72
C LYS A 94 3.09 12.91 -2.77
N ALA A 95 3.56 12.14 -1.80
CA ALA A 95 4.97 11.79 -1.69
C ALA A 95 5.46 10.95 -2.89
N ARG A 96 4.63 10.01 -3.35
CA ARG A 96 4.95 9.16 -4.50
C ARG A 96 4.66 9.84 -5.82
N ALA A 97 3.60 10.63 -5.91
CA ALA A 97 3.35 11.50 -7.05
C ALA A 97 4.53 12.46 -7.30
N CYS A 98 5.08 13.06 -6.24
CA CYS A 98 6.27 13.92 -6.33
C CYS A 98 7.49 13.15 -6.86
N ALA A 99 7.72 11.92 -6.38
CA ALA A 99 8.81 11.09 -6.88
C ALA A 99 8.63 10.74 -8.37
N LEU A 100 7.43 10.34 -8.79
CA LEU A 100 7.11 10.04 -10.18
C LEU A 100 7.31 11.26 -11.07
N HIS A 101 6.81 12.42 -10.64
CA HIS A 101 6.96 13.70 -11.31
C HIS A 101 8.44 14.09 -11.48
N LYS A 102 9.26 13.86 -10.45
CA LYS A 102 10.71 14.11 -10.50
C LYS A 102 11.41 13.17 -11.48
N ILE A 103 11.01 11.90 -11.52
CA ILE A 103 11.58 10.93 -12.48
C ILE A 103 11.23 11.33 -13.91
N MET A 104 9.98 11.72 -14.18
CA MET A 104 9.55 12.19 -15.51
C MET A 104 10.43 13.34 -16.02
N GLY A 105 10.60 14.38 -15.20
CA GLY A 105 11.42 15.54 -15.57
C GLY A 105 12.89 15.18 -15.80
N LEU A 106 13.47 14.36 -14.91
CA LEU A 106 14.86 13.91 -15.03
C LEU A 106 15.09 12.91 -16.18
N ALA A 107 14.04 12.20 -16.61
CA ALA A 107 14.08 11.35 -17.80
C ALA A 107 14.04 12.15 -19.12
N GLY A 108 13.80 13.47 -19.04
CA GLY A 108 13.77 14.38 -20.18
C GLY A 108 12.37 14.67 -20.71
N LEU A 109 11.30 14.24 -20.01
CA LEU A 109 9.94 14.62 -20.37
C LEU A 109 9.73 16.11 -20.04
N PRO A 110 9.25 16.94 -20.98
CA PRO A 110 8.92 18.33 -20.68
C PRO A 110 7.82 18.43 -19.62
N HIS A 111 7.96 19.38 -18.69
CA HIS A 111 7.04 19.55 -17.56
C HIS A 111 5.56 19.63 -17.97
N ALA A 112 5.26 20.33 -19.06
CA ALA A 112 3.89 20.48 -19.58
C ALA A 112 3.26 19.16 -20.05
N GLN A 113 4.06 18.11 -20.28
CA GLN A 113 3.61 16.83 -20.83
C GLN A 113 3.46 15.73 -19.77
N HIS A 114 3.83 15.98 -18.51
CA HIS A 114 3.79 14.95 -17.45
C HIS A 114 2.39 14.34 -17.28
N TYR A 115 1.38 15.20 -17.17
CA TYR A 115 0.00 14.78 -16.99
C TYR A 115 -0.63 14.21 -18.26
N ALA A 116 -0.27 14.76 -19.43
CA ALA A 116 -0.76 14.27 -20.72
C ALA A 116 -0.22 12.87 -21.03
N LEU A 117 1.05 12.59 -20.74
CA LEU A 117 1.63 11.25 -20.87
C LEU A 117 0.97 10.27 -19.90
N SER A 118 0.69 10.70 -18.67
CA SER A 118 0.03 9.85 -17.69
C SER A 118 -1.40 9.52 -18.10
N ALA A 119 -2.15 10.50 -18.60
CA ALA A 119 -3.48 10.30 -19.18
C ALA A 119 -3.43 9.32 -20.36
N ALA A 120 -2.50 9.52 -21.30
CA ALA A 120 -2.33 8.63 -22.46
C ALA A 120 -1.99 7.19 -22.05
N ALA A 121 -1.20 6.99 -20.99
CA ALA A 121 -0.89 5.68 -20.46
C ALA A 121 -2.12 4.95 -19.89
N LEU A 122 -3.10 5.70 -19.38
CA LEU A 122 -4.34 5.19 -18.81
C LEU A 122 -5.50 5.14 -19.82
N GLY A 123 -5.30 5.65 -21.05
CA GLY A 123 -6.36 5.77 -22.05
C GLY A 123 -7.34 6.91 -21.78
N GLU A 124 -6.95 7.88 -20.94
CA GLU A 124 -7.77 9.04 -20.62
C GLU A 124 -7.70 10.10 -21.74
N PRO A 125 -8.84 10.69 -22.14
CA PRO A 125 -8.89 11.64 -23.25
C PRO A 125 -8.32 13.03 -22.90
N TRP A 126 -8.13 13.32 -21.60
CA TRP A 126 -7.67 14.62 -21.11
C TRP A 126 -6.51 14.46 -20.13
N PRO A 127 -5.58 15.44 -20.06
CA PRO A 127 -4.52 15.42 -19.07
C PRO A 127 -5.05 15.30 -17.64
N LEU A 128 -4.39 14.47 -16.83
CA LEU A 128 -4.75 14.32 -15.42
C LEU A 128 -4.60 15.65 -14.66
N SER A 129 -5.47 15.91 -13.70
CA SER A 129 -5.35 17.08 -12.82
C SER A 129 -4.25 16.92 -11.78
N THR A 130 -3.97 15.68 -11.36
CA THR A 130 -2.95 15.34 -10.36
C THR A 130 -2.50 13.88 -10.50
N LEU A 131 -1.26 13.61 -10.12
CA LEU A 131 -0.74 12.23 -10.01
C LEU A 131 -0.99 11.63 -8.62
N ALA A 132 -1.37 12.43 -7.63
CA ALA A 132 -1.54 11.96 -6.25
C ALA A 132 -2.76 11.06 -6.07
N ASP A 133 -3.74 11.18 -6.97
CA ASP A 133 -4.99 10.43 -6.95
C ASP A 133 -4.90 9.12 -7.73
N LEU A 134 -3.75 8.83 -8.34
CA LEU A 134 -3.51 7.55 -8.98
C LEU A 134 -3.52 6.43 -7.94
N THR A 135 -4.21 5.35 -8.25
CA THR A 135 -4.08 4.07 -7.56
C THR A 135 -2.70 3.44 -7.84
N GLU A 136 -2.35 2.40 -7.08
CA GLU A 136 -1.11 1.66 -7.30
C GLU A 136 -1.01 1.08 -8.73
N GLY A 137 -2.10 0.50 -9.23
CA GLY A 137 -2.14 -0.12 -10.56
C GLY A 137 -2.00 0.90 -11.68
N GLU A 138 -2.62 2.06 -11.54
CA GLU A 138 -2.49 3.15 -12.50
C GLU A 138 -1.08 3.72 -12.49
N ALA A 139 -0.50 3.94 -11.30
CA ALA A 139 0.88 4.41 -11.18
C ALA A 139 1.88 3.43 -11.82
N GLN A 140 1.67 2.12 -11.68
CA GLN A 140 2.47 1.10 -12.35
C GLN A 140 2.27 1.11 -13.87
N THR A 141 1.05 1.33 -14.34
CA THR A 141 0.74 1.47 -15.77
C THR A 141 1.44 2.68 -16.37
N VAL A 142 1.34 3.83 -15.71
CA VAL A 142 2.05 5.07 -16.07
C VAL A 142 3.56 4.86 -16.06
N TRP A 143 4.09 4.19 -15.03
CA TRP A 143 5.52 3.86 -14.94
C TRP A 143 5.99 2.97 -16.08
N GLY A 144 5.25 1.92 -16.40
CA GLY A 144 5.56 1.01 -17.50
C GLY A 144 5.52 1.71 -18.86
N HIS A 145 4.54 2.60 -19.06
CA HIS A 145 4.44 3.42 -20.26
C HIS A 145 5.60 4.41 -20.37
N LEU A 146 5.91 5.12 -19.27
CA LEU A 146 7.05 6.03 -19.18
C LEU A 146 8.36 5.30 -19.50
N CYS A 147 8.62 4.13 -18.93
CA CYS A 147 9.83 3.36 -19.19
C CYS A 147 9.95 2.91 -20.65
N ARG A 148 8.83 2.68 -21.33
CA ARG A 148 8.79 2.28 -22.74
C ARG A 148 9.19 3.42 -23.66
N LEU A 149 8.69 4.63 -23.39
CA LEU A 149 8.95 5.82 -24.18
C LEU A 149 10.27 6.52 -23.80
N TYR A 150 10.65 6.43 -22.52
CA TYR A 150 11.83 7.05 -21.94
C TYR A 150 12.64 5.98 -21.19
N PRO A 151 13.46 5.18 -21.88
CA PRO A 151 14.24 4.10 -21.26
C PRO A 151 15.13 4.57 -20.08
N LYS A 152 15.64 5.82 -20.15
CA LYS A 152 16.42 6.47 -19.09
C LYS A 152 15.67 6.61 -17.76
N ALA A 153 14.34 6.55 -17.76
CA ALA A 153 13.54 6.68 -16.54
C ALA A 153 13.94 5.64 -15.48
N ARG A 154 14.24 4.41 -15.88
CA ARG A 154 14.66 3.33 -14.97
C ARG A 154 15.95 3.67 -14.23
N GLU A 155 16.94 4.18 -14.95
CA GLU A 155 18.24 4.57 -14.39
C GLU A 155 18.07 5.72 -13.40
N VAL A 156 17.28 6.73 -13.77
CA VAL A 156 16.95 7.89 -12.92
C VAL A 156 16.26 7.43 -11.63
N ALA A 157 15.27 6.54 -11.71
CA ALA A 157 14.57 6.02 -10.54
C ALA A 157 15.55 5.29 -9.59
N ALA A 158 16.43 4.44 -10.14
CA ALA A 158 17.45 3.74 -9.35
C ALA A 158 18.47 4.71 -8.70
N GLN A 159 18.81 5.82 -9.37
CA GLN A 159 19.66 6.87 -8.78
C GLN A 159 18.96 7.61 -7.63
N LEU A 160 17.67 7.96 -7.79
CA LEU A 160 16.90 8.63 -6.75
C LEU A 160 16.68 7.75 -5.52
N GLN A 161 16.42 6.45 -5.72
CA GLN A 161 16.31 5.48 -4.63
C GLN A 161 17.62 5.38 -3.83
N ARG A 162 18.77 5.36 -4.51
CA ARG A 162 20.10 5.33 -3.85
C ARG A 162 20.42 6.59 -3.05
N ARG A 163 19.84 7.74 -3.40
CA ARG A 163 20.05 9.01 -2.66
C ARG A 163 19.17 9.16 -1.41
N ARG A 164 18.02 8.48 -1.35
CA ARG A 164 17.12 8.50 -0.20
C ARG A 164 17.70 7.94 1.12
N PRO A 165 18.48 6.84 1.16
CA PRO A 165 19.05 6.35 2.42
C PRO A 165 20.09 7.30 3.04
N ALA A 166 20.68 8.22 2.27
CA ALA A 166 21.67 9.17 2.77
C ALA A 166 21.08 10.40 3.50
N GLN A 167 19.75 10.62 3.42
CA GLN A 167 19.08 11.77 4.06
C GLN A 167 18.30 11.41 5.34
N ALA A 168 18.26 10.14 5.75
CA ALA A 168 17.61 9.70 6.99
C ALA A 168 18.60 9.49 8.16
N ALA A 169 19.87 9.85 7.97
CA ALA A 169 20.95 9.66 8.93
C ALA A 169 21.70 10.97 9.29
N ALA A 170 21.06 12.13 9.10
CA ALA A 170 21.59 13.45 9.44
C ALA A 170 20.59 14.22 10.29
#